data_AF-A0A807LI90-F1
#
_entry.id   AF-A0A807LI90-F1
#
_cell.length_a   1.000
_cell.length_b   1.000
_cell.length_c   1.000
_cell.angle_alpha   90.00
_cell.angle_beta   90.00
_cell.angle_gamma   90.00
#
_symmetry.space_group_name_H-M   'P 1'
#
loop_
_entity.id
_entity.type
_entity.pdbx_description
1 polymer ?
#
loop_
_entity_poly.entity_id
_entity_poly.type
_entity_poly.pdbx_seq_one_letter_code
_entity_poly.pdbx_strand_id
1 'polypeptide(L)'
;MMNWLNQLQSLLGQKSGASTSSSSEGQGLNKLLVPGALGGLAGLLVANKSSRKLLAKYGTGALLVGGGAVAGTVLWNKYKDRIRETHQDEPQFGQQQSPLDVRTERLILALVFAAKSDGHIDEQEQAAIELQLREAGIETQGRELVAKALEQPLDPARLAQGVKNEEEALELYFLSCAVIDIDHFMERSYLNALGDALKVPQDVREGIEQDLQQQKRALTP
;
A
#
# COMPACT_ATOMS: atom_id res chain seq x y z
N MET A 1 -15.71 28.21 31.88
CA MET A 1 -14.85 27.14 31.31
C MET A 1 -14.32 27.60 29.94
N MET A 2 -13.37 28.54 29.90
CA MET A 2 -12.83 29.11 28.65
C MET A 2 -11.30 28.93 28.51
N ASN A 3 -10.71 27.99 29.24
CA ASN A 3 -9.25 27.90 29.38
C ASN A 3 -8.55 27.09 28.28
N TRP A 4 -9.29 26.30 27.49
CA TRP A 4 -8.71 25.40 26.48
C TRP A 4 -8.37 26.11 25.17
N LEU A 5 -9.12 27.16 24.80
CA LEU A 5 -8.88 27.92 23.57
C LEU A 5 -7.56 28.72 23.63
N ASN A 6 -7.24 29.30 24.79
CA ASN A 6 -5.96 29.98 25.01
C ASN A 6 -4.77 29.01 25.02
N GLN A 7 -4.99 27.76 25.41
CA GLN A 7 -3.97 26.72 25.44
C GLN A 7 -3.64 26.19 24.04
N LEU A 8 -4.62 26.17 23.13
CA LEU A 8 -4.39 25.88 21.71
C LEU A 8 -3.66 27.03 21.00
N GLN A 9 -3.97 28.27 21.37
CA GLN A 9 -3.33 29.44 20.75
C GLN A 9 -1.85 29.59 21.18
N SER A 10 -1.50 29.21 22.42
CA SER A 10 -0.10 29.20 22.85
C SER A 10 0.71 28.06 22.21
N LEU A 11 0.07 26.95 21.86
CA LEU A 11 0.71 25.83 21.16
C LEU A 11 0.86 26.10 19.65
N LEU A 12 -0.01 26.93 19.06
CA LEU A 12 0.05 27.28 17.64
C LEU A 12 0.90 28.54 17.35
N GLY A 13 1.20 29.34 18.38
CA GLY A 13 1.94 30.60 18.26
C GLY A 13 3.47 30.51 18.37
N GLN A 14 4.06 29.34 18.63
CA GLN A 14 5.50 29.22 18.80
C GLN A 14 6.09 28.17 17.86
N LYS A 15 6.54 28.64 16.68
CA LYS A 15 7.90 28.42 16.13
C LYS A 15 7.95 28.65 14.61
N SER A 16 7.78 29.91 14.21
CA SER A 16 8.51 30.47 13.08
C SER A 16 9.93 30.81 13.56
N GLY A 17 10.96 30.07 13.14
CA GLY A 17 12.35 30.41 13.46
C GLY A 17 13.37 29.27 13.41
N ALA A 18 14.13 29.24 12.31
CA ALA A 18 15.52 28.82 12.05
C ALA A 18 16.32 27.87 13.00
N SER A 19 16.96 26.88 12.34
CA SER A 19 18.36 26.40 12.42
C SER A 19 18.96 25.72 13.67
N THR A 20 19.39 24.46 13.43
CA THR A 20 20.67 23.80 13.78
C THR A 20 20.93 23.18 15.18
N SER A 21 21.28 21.87 15.10
CA SER A 21 22.06 20.99 16.00
C SER A 21 21.57 20.70 17.42
N SER A 22 21.22 19.45 17.71
CA SER A 22 22.03 18.50 18.51
C SER A 22 21.22 17.27 18.97
N SER A 23 21.85 16.11 18.83
CA SER A 23 21.78 14.88 19.63
C SER A 23 20.49 14.38 20.30
N SER A 24 20.25 13.09 20.02
CA SER A 24 19.75 12.02 20.89
C SER A 24 18.24 11.87 21.11
N GLU A 25 17.83 10.62 20.85
CA GLU A 25 16.72 9.86 21.40
C GLU A 25 15.28 10.34 21.18
N GLY A 26 14.56 9.49 20.43
CA GLY A 26 13.14 9.26 20.67
C GLY A 26 12.17 10.07 19.84
N GLN A 27 12.25 10.03 18.50
CA GLN A 27 11.20 10.62 17.65
C GLN A 27 11.18 9.99 16.24
N GLY A 28 10.66 8.76 16.14
CA GLY A 28 10.47 8.06 14.86
C GLY A 28 9.03 7.97 14.37
N LEU A 29 8.04 8.09 15.27
CA LEU A 29 6.66 7.69 14.96
C LEU A 29 5.74 8.85 14.54
N ASN A 30 6.00 10.08 15.00
CA ASN A 30 5.15 11.22 14.65
C ASN A 30 5.37 11.79 13.23
N LYS A 31 6.37 11.28 12.51
CA LYS A 31 6.63 11.67 11.11
C LYS A 31 5.99 10.70 10.09
N LEU A 32 5.41 9.60 10.56
CA LEU A 32 4.77 8.54 9.77
C LEU A 32 3.24 8.68 9.66
N LEU A 33 2.64 9.63 10.38
CA LEU A 33 1.20 9.91 10.38
C LEU A 33 0.83 11.17 9.60
N VAL A 34 1.74 11.66 8.74
CA VAL A 34 1.41 12.77 7.83
C VAL A 34 0.44 12.24 6.77
N PRO A 35 -0.76 12.83 6.62
CA PRO A 35 -1.71 12.45 5.58
C PRO A 35 -1.05 12.64 4.21
N GLY A 36 -0.74 11.54 3.53
CA GLY A 36 -0.03 11.55 2.25
C GLY A 36 1.25 10.70 2.17
N ALA A 37 1.69 10.07 3.28
CA ALA A 37 2.82 9.16 3.28
C ALA A 37 2.37 7.70 3.45
N LEU A 38 1.67 7.14 2.46
CA LEU A 38 1.24 5.73 2.39
C LEU A 38 2.40 4.76 2.10
N GLY A 39 3.56 5.02 2.70
CA GLY A 39 4.76 4.20 2.53
C GLY A 39 5.09 3.30 3.73
N GLY A 40 4.38 3.45 4.85
CA GLY A 40 4.70 2.73 6.10
C GLY A 40 4.47 1.22 6.05
N LEU A 41 3.62 0.73 5.15
CA LEU A 41 3.23 -0.68 5.10
C LEU A 41 4.06 -1.50 4.10
N ALA A 42 4.43 -0.90 2.96
CA ALA A 42 5.25 -1.58 1.95
C ALA A 42 6.69 -1.82 2.42
N GLY A 43 7.23 -0.96 3.30
CA GLY A 43 8.55 -1.14 3.90
C GLY A 43 8.68 -2.32 4.86
N LEU A 44 7.55 -2.94 5.26
CA LEU A 44 7.51 -4.09 6.17
C LEU A 44 7.40 -5.44 5.44
N LEU A 45 7.19 -5.45 4.12
CA LEU A 45 7.06 -6.67 3.32
C LEU A 45 8.41 -7.21 2.85
N VAL A 46 9.33 -7.41 3.80
CA VAL A 46 10.68 -7.91 3.55
C VAL A 46 10.83 -9.29 4.19
N ALA A 47 10.05 -10.26 3.69
CA ALA A 47 9.85 -11.59 4.27
C ALA A 47 10.90 -12.66 3.87
N ASN A 48 12.16 -12.29 3.60
CA ASN A 48 13.20 -13.30 3.34
C ASN A 48 14.48 -13.07 4.18
N LYS A 49 15.14 -14.15 4.61
CA LYS A 49 16.39 -14.11 5.41
C LYS A 49 17.51 -13.34 4.72
N SER A 50 17.56 -13.37 3.39
CA SER A 50 18.51 -12.59 2.58
C SER A 50 18.29 -11.08 2.71
N SER A 51 17.04 -10.68 2.88
CA SER A 51 16.60 -9.28 2.90
C SER A 51 16.85 -8.60 4.26
N ARG A 52 16.73 -9.36 5.37
CA ARG A 52 17.20 -8.91 6.69
C ARG A 52 18.71 -8.64 6.72
N LYS A 53 19.50 -9.41 5.96
CA LYS A 53 20.96 -9.24 5.85
C LYS A 53 21.35 -8.00 5.03
N LEU A 54 20.51 -7.60 4.07
CA LEU A 54 20.65 -6.34 3.33
C LEU A 54 20.22 -5.13 4.17
N LEU A 55 19.13 -5.22 4.93
CA LEU A 55 18.72 -4.19 5.91
C LEU A 55 19.79 -3.93 6.98
N ALA A 56 20.50 -4.97 7.42
CA ALA A 56 21.57 -4.87 8.41
C ALA A 56 22.92 -4.39 7.82
N LYS A 57 23.17 -4.57 6.52
CA LYS A 57 24.41 -4.12 5.85
C LYS A 57 24.29 -2.76 5.15
N TYR A 58 23.09 -2.38 4.73
CA TYR A 58 22.77 -1.14 4.03
C TYR A 58 21.68 -0.40 4.80
N GLY A 59 21.99 -0.08 6.05
CA GLY A 59 21.04 0.51 7.00
C GLY A 59 20.32 1.75 6.48
N THR A 60 19.03 1.82 6.81
CA THR A 60 18.26 3.01 7.25
C THR A 60 18.30 4.33 6.46
N GLY A 61 18.95 4.41 5.29
CA GLY A 61 19.29 5.70 4.69
C GLY A 61 18.97 5.91 3.22
N ALA A 62 18.62 4.88 2.45
CA ALA A 62 18.45 5.07 1.02
C ALA A 62 17.40 4.13 0.46
N LEU A 63 16.38 4.74 -0.15
CA LEU A 63 15.64 4.17 -1.28
C LEU A 63 14.88 2.90 -0.94
N LEU A 64 13.67 3.02 -0.38
CA LEU A 64 12.61 2.03 -0.64
C LEU A 64 11.21 2.46 -0.23
N VAL A 65 11.03 3.67 0.30
CA VAL A 65 9.71 4.14 0.70
C VAL A 65 9.49 5.57 0.19
N GLY A 66 8.84 5.68 -0.97
CA GLY A 66 8.10 6.88 -1.38
C GLY A 66 8.83 8.03 -2.10
N GLY A 67 10.11 7.94 -2.52
CA GLY A 67 10.77 9.12 -3.12
C GLY A 67 12.22 9.02 -3.57
N GLY A 68 12.57 8.00 -4.35
CA GLY A 68 13.87 7.87 -5.04
C GLY A 68 14.07 6.39 -5.35
N ALA A 69 14.43 5.93 -6.55
CA ALA A 69 15.02 6.56 -7.71
C ALA A 69 14.08 7.44 -8.54
N VAL A 70 14.67 8.37 -9.29
CA VAL A 70 14.01 9.35 -10.18
C VAL A 70 13.13 8.70 -11.27
N ALA A 71 13.07 7.35 -11.36
CA ALA A 71 12.23 6.60 -12.28
C ALA A 71 10.85 6.17 -11.72
N GLY A 72 10.68 6.03 -10.40
CA GLY A 72 9.45 5.43 -9.83
C GLY A 72 8.24 6.38 -9.74
N THR A 73 8.45 7.64 -9.38
CA THR A 73 7.36 8.63 -9.21
C THR A 73 6.75 9.07 -10.53
N VAL A 74 7.57 9.15 -11.58
CA VAL A 74 7.12 9.53 -12.93
C VAL A 74 6.20 8.45 -13.49
N LEU A 75 6.57 7.18 -13.31
CA LEU A 75 5.79 6.05 -13.81
C LEU A 75 4.48 5.89 -13.05
N TRP A 76 4.50 6.07 -11.72
CA TRP A 76 3.28 6.09 -10.90
C TRP A 76 2.31 7.18 -11.36
N ASN A 77 2.79 8.42 -11.53
CA ASN A 77 1.96 9.51 -12.03
C ASN A 77 1.42 9.24 -13.43
N LYS A 78 2.24 8.63 -14.31
CA LYS A 78 1.80 8.22 -15.64
C LYS A 78 0.68 7.19 -15.57
N TYR A 79 0.81 6.15 -14.75
CA TYR A 79 -0.23 5.13 -14.57
C TYR A 79 -1.51 5.72 -14.01
N LYS A 80 -1.37 6.61 -13.03
CA LYS A 80 -2.46 7.36 -12.44
C LYS A 80 -3.21 8.20 -13.48
N ASP A 81 -2.48 8.95 -14.31
CA ASP A 81 -3.06 9.74 -15.39
C ASP A 81 -3.78 8.85 -16.42
N ARG A 82 -3.23 7.68 -16.76
CA ARG A 82 -3.86 6.71 -17.68
C ARG A 82 -5.15 6.11 -17.12
N ILE A 83 -5.19 5.78 -15.83
CA ILE A 83 -6.42 5.35 -15.17
C ILE A 83 -7.44 6.48 -15.21
N ARG A 84 -7.04 7.71 -14.87
CA ARG A 84 -7.93 8.88 -14.95
C ARG A 84 -8.46 9.14 -16.36
N GLU A 85 -7.64 8.95 -17.40
CA GLU A 85 -8.07 9.01 -18.81
C GLU A 85 -9.16 7.99 -19.13
N THR A 86 -9.06 6.80 -18.55
CA THR A 86 -10.01 5.70 -18.78
C THR A 86 -11.35 5.92 -18.07
N HIS A 87 -11.32 6.72 -16.99
CA HIS A 87 -12.50 7.15 -16.24
C HIS A 87 -13.00 8.55 -16.64
N GLN A 88 -12.62 9.08 -17.82
CA GLN A 88 -13.05 10.41 -18.29
C GLN A 88 -14.58 10.58 -18.37
N ASP A 89 -15.30 9.49 -18.67
CA ASP A 89 -16.77 9.50 -18.74
C ASP A 89 -17.44 9.50 -17.34
N GLU A 90 -16.65 9.38 -16.26
CA GLU A 90 -17.10 9.41 -14.87
C GLU A 90 -16.68 10.73 -14.20
N PRO A 91 -17.49 11.80 -14.26
CA PRO A 91 -17.10 13.13 -13.79
C PRO A 91 -16.83 13.22 -12.29
N GLN A 92 -17.28 12.24 -11.49
CA GLN A 92 -17.03 12.17 -10.05
C GLN A 92 -15.77 11.38 -9.70
N PHE A 93 -15.16 10.67 -10.65
CA PHE A 93 -13.96 9.88 -10.43
C PHE A 93 -12.74 10.80 -10.21
N GLY A 94 -11.94 10.50 -9.19
CA GLY A 94 -10.80 11.30 -8.75
C GLY A 94 -11.14 12.51 -7.86
N GLN A 95 -12.42 12.86 -7.72
CA GLN A 95 -12.84 13.98 -6.84
C GLN A 95 -13.03 13.56 -5.38
N GLN A 96 -13.31 12.29 -5.13
CA GLN A 96 -13.64 11.76 -3.80
C GLN A 96 -12.58 10.76 -3.34
N GLN A 97 -11.98 11.04 -2.19
CA GLN A 97 -11.10 10.10 -1.50
C GLN A 97 -11.92 9.26 -0.51
N SER A 98 -11.65 7.96 -0.49
CA SER A 98 -12.21 7.06 0.53
C SER A 98 -11.69 7.45 1.92
N PRO A 99 -12.51 7.38 2.98
CA PRO A 99 -12.03 7.48 4.35
C PRO A 99 -10.89 6.49 4.62
N LEU A 100 -9.92 6.89 5.44
CA LEU A 100 -8.71 6.10 5.70
C LEU A 100 -9.03 4.69 6.21
N ASP A 101 -10.03 4.54 7.07
CA ASP A 101 -10.44 3.24 7.61
C ASP A 101 -10.94 2.30 6.50
N VAL A 102 -11.85 2.80 5.65
CA VAL A 102 -12.42 2.02 4.53
C VAL A 102 -11.35 1.62 3.52
N ARG A 103 -10.41 2.52 3.22
CA ARG A 103 -9.28 2.23 2.32
C ARG A 103 -8.38 1.17 2.92
N THR A 104 -8.05 1.27 4.21
CA THR A 104 -7.22 0.28 4.92
C THR A 104 -7.88 -1.09 4.92
N GLU A 105 -9.16 -1.17 5.25
CA GLU A 105 -9.94 -2.43 5.19
C GLU A 105 -9.89 -3.07 3.80
N ARG A 106 -10.05 -2.26 2.75
CA ARG A 106 -10.02 -2.73 1.36
C ARG A 106 -8.63 -3.21 0.93
N LEU A 107 -7.56 -2.55 1.39
CA LEU A 107 -6.18 -2.99 1.14
C LEU A 107 -5.90 -4.33 1.83
N ILE A 108 -6.37 -4.52 3.06
CA ILE A 108 -6.25 -5.81 3.77
C ILE A 108 -7.03 -6.89 3.02
N LEU A 109 -8.25 -6.57 2.56
CA LEU A 109 -9.05 -7.51 1.77
C LEU A 109 -8.34 -7.87 0.46
N ALA A 110 -7.74 -6.91 -0.24
CA ALA A 110 -6.98 -7.13 -1.47
C ALA A 110 -5.75 -8.00 -1.23
N LEU A 111 -5.02 -7.77 -0.13
CA LEU A 111 -3.88 -8.58 0.29
C LEU A 111 -4.29 -10.05 0.47
N VAL A 112 -5.37 -10.30 1.23
CA VAL A 112 -5.85 -11.66 1.50
C VAL A 112 -6.41 -12.32 0.23
N PHE A 113 -7.14 -11.59 -0.60
CA PHE A 113 -7.66 -12.12 -1.87
C PHE A 113 -6.54 -12.45 -2.85
N ALA A 114 -5.52 -11.60 -2.92
CA ALA A 114 -4.34 -11.87 -3.74
C ALA A 114 -3.60 -13.13 -3.26
N ALA A 115 -3.38 -13.27 -1.94
CA ALA A 115 -2.77 -14.46 -1.36
C ALA A 115 -3.60 -15.74 -1.62
N LYS A 116 -4.93 -15.66 -1.57
CA LYS A 116 -5.85 -16.80 -1.80
C LYS A 116 -6.06 -17.13 -3.29
N SER A 117 -5.52 -16.32 -4.21
CA SER A 117 -5.93 -16.37 -5.62
C SER A 117 -5.53 -17.64 -6.38
N ASP A 118 -4.58 -18.42 -5.86
CA ASP A 118 -4.20 -19.74 -6.36
C ASP A 118 -5.12 -20.89 -5.88
N GLY A 119 -6.02 -20.59 -4.92
CA GLY A 119 -6.98 -21.52 -4.35
C GLY A 119 -6.57 -22.13 -3.01
N HIS A 120 -5.38 -21.82 -2.48
CA HIS A 120 -4.93 -22.28 -1.17
C HIS A 120 -4.41 -21.12 -0.35
N ILE A 121 -4.65 -21.17 0.95
CA ILE A 121 -3.88 -20.38 1.89
C ILE A 121 -3.60 -21.29 3.07
N ASP A 122 -2.33 -21.47 3.39
CA ASP A 122 -1.94 -22.30 4.51
C ASP A 122 -1.84 -21.49 5.81
N GLU A 123 -1.71 -22.20 6.93
CA GLU A 123 -1.60 -21.58 8.25
C GLU A 123 -0.33 -20.71 8.37
N GLN A 124 0.72 -20.99 7.58
CA GLN A 124 1.98 -20.23 7.61
C GLN A 124 1.81 -18.89 6.89
N GLU A 125 1.12 -18.87 5.75
CA GLU A 125 0.79 -17.67 4.99
C GLU A 125 -0.14 -16.76 5.79
N GLN A 126 -1.18 -17.33 6.41
CA GLN A 126 -2.03 -16.58 7.32
C GLN A 126 -1.21 -15.96 8.46
N ALA A 127 -0.35 -16.74 9.11
CA ALA A 127 0.49 -16.23 10.20
C ALA A 127 1.47 -15.15 9.72
N ALA A 128 1.98 -15.25 8.49
CA ALA A 128 2.86 -14.25 7.89
C ALA A 128 2.11 -12.92 7.66
N ILE A 129 0.89 -12.97 7.11
CA ILE A 129 0.03 -11.79 6.91
C ILE A 129 -0.29 -11.13 8.26
N GLU A 130 -0.69 -11.92 9.26
CA GLU A 130 -0.99 -11.41 10.60
C GLU A 130 0.22 -10.75 11.27
N LEU A 131 1.41 -11.34 11.12
CA LEU A 131 2.65 -10.76 11.64
C LEU A 131 2.95 -9.41 11.00
N GLN A 132 2.76 -9.29 9.67
CA GLN A 132 2.99 -8.04 8.94
C GLN A 132 2.01 -6.94 9.37
N LEU A 133 0.74 -7.27 9.58
CA LEU A 133 -0.26 -6.33 10.10
C LEU A 133 0.06 -5.88 11.52
N ARG A 134 0.62 -6.77 12.34
CA ARG A 134 1.09 -6.43 13.68
C ARG A 134 2.28 -5.48 13.65
N GLU A 135 3.28 -5.74 12.80
CA GLU A 135 4.43 -4.86 12.62
C GLU A 135 4.02 -3.48 12.09
N ALA A 136 2.94 -3.42 11.32
CA ALA A 136 2.30 -2.20 10.84
C ALA A 136 1.52 -1.42 11.93
N GLY A 137 1.37 -1.97 13.14
CA GLY A 137 0.60 -1.35 14.23
C GLY A 137 -0.91 -1.55 14.12
N ILE A 138 -1.38 -2.47 13.27
CA ILE A 138 -2.80 -2.78 13.01
C ILE A 138 -3.15 -4.16 13.58
N GLU A 139 -2.73 -4.45 14.82
CA GLU A 139 -2.78 -5.82 15.37
C GLU A 139 -4.21 -6.32 15.63
N THR A 140 -5.02 -5.55 16.37
CA THR A 140 -6.35 -6.01 16.84
C THR A 140 -7.41 -5.95 15.74
N GLN A 141 -7.49 -4.83 15.03
CA GLN A 141 -8.44 -4.65 13.93
C GLN A 141 -8.03 -5.44 12.68
N GLY A 142 -6.73 -5.54 12.40
CA GLY A 142 -6.21 -6.24 11.23
C GLY A 142 -6.48 -7.74 11.27
N ARG A 143 -6.33 -8.39 12.44
CA ARG A 143 -6.63 -9.83 12.57
C ARG A 143 -8.08 -10.17 12.28
N GLU A 144 -9.02 -9.39 12.82
CA GLU A 144 -10.46 -9.61 12.57
C GLU A 144 -10.80 -9.43 11.09
N LEU A 145 -10.21 -8.42 10.44
CA LEU A 145 -10.40 -8.17 9.01
C LEU A 145 -9.80 -9.29 8.15
N VAL A 146 -8.62 -9.81 8.50
CA VAL A 146 -8.02 -10.96 7.82
C VAL A 146 -8.89 -12.20 7.97
N ALA A 147 -9.30 -12.55 9.20
CA ALA A 147 -10.16 -13.70 9.43
C ALA A 147 -11.46 -13.60 8.62
N LYS A 148 -12.11 -12.44 8.63
CA LYS A 148 -13.30 -12.17 7.83
C LYS A 148 -13.02 -12.24 6.32
N ALA A 149 -11.85 -11.81 5.86
CA ALA A 149 -11.45 -11.88 4.46
C ALA A 149 -11.22 -13.33 4.01
N LEU A 150 -10.64 -14.19 4.86
CA LEU A 150 -10.39 -15.60 4.56
C LEU A 150 -11.68 -16.40 4.35
N GLU A 151 -12.71 -16.12 5.16
CA GLU A 151 -14.03 -16.72 5.05
C GLU A 151 -14.81 -16.27 3.80
N GLN A 152 -14.41 -15.17 3.17
CA GLN A 152 -15.10 -14.63 2.00
C GLN A 152 -14.72 -15.37 0.70
N PRO A 153 -15.66 -15.49 -0.24
CA PRO A 153 -15.33 -15.96 -1.59
C PRO A 153 -14.43 -14.95 -2.30
N LEU A 154 -13.55 -15.45 -3.16
CA LEU A 154 -12.66 -14.62 -3.97
C LEU A 154 -13.49 -13.85 -5.01
N ASP A 155 -13.67 -12.55 -4.80
CA ASP A 155 -14.46 -11.66 -5.67
C ASP A 155 -13.71 -10.34 -5.96
N PRO A 156 -13.00 -10.26 -7.10
CA PRO A 156 -12.30 -9.04 -7.50
C PRO A 156 -13.22 -7.83 -7.72
N ALA A 157 -14.47 -8.05 -8.12
CA ALA A 157 -15.42 -6.96 -8.35
C ALA A 157 -15.80 -6.26 -7.04
N ARG A 158 -15.81 -7.01 -5.93
CA ARG A 158 -16.03 -6.47 -4.59
C ARG A 158 -14.93 -5.50 -4.15
N LEU A 159 -13.68 -5.77 -4.52
CA LEU A 159 -12.56 -4.86 -4.23
C LEU A 159 -12.72 -3.53 -4.96
N ALA A 160 -13.21 -3.55 -6.19
CA ALA A 160 -13.49 -2.34 -6.96
C ALA A 160 -14.72 -1.56 -6.46
N GLN A 161 -15.57 -2.20 -5.64
CA GLN A 161 -16.80 -1.56 -5.17
C GLN A 161 -16.51 -0.35 -4.29
N GLY A 162 -16.98 0.82 -4.75
CA GLY A 162 -16.81 2.08 -4.03
C GLY A 162 -15.42 2.71 -4.18
N VAL A 163 -14.55 2.17 -5.04
CA VAL A 163 -13.32 2.84 -5.46
C VAL A 163 -13.71 3.98 -6.40
N LYS A 164 -13.35 5.20 -6.03
CA LYS A 164 -13.77 6.42 -6.75
C LYS A 164 -12.62 7.28 -7.22
N ASN A 165 -11.39 6.80 -7.10
CA ASN A 165 -10.21 7.57 -7.47
C ASN A 165 -9.14 6.65 -8.03
N GLU A 166 -8.32 7.25 -8.90
CA GLU A 166 -7.25 6.59 -9.63
C GLU A 166 -6.13 6.08 -8.72
N GLU A 167 -5.86 6.77 -7.61
CA GLU A 167 -4.84 6.41 -6.64
C GLU A 167 -5.17 5.08 -5.96
N GLU A 168 -6.39 4.95 -5.46
CA GLU A 168 -6.86 3.74 -4.77
C GLU A 168 -7.00 2.57 -5.74
N ALA A 169 -7.47 2.80 -6.97
CA ALA A 169 -7.52 1.77 -8.01
C ALA A 169 -6.10 1.25 -8.34
N LEU A 170 -5.15 2.16 -8.50
CA LEU A 170 -3.76 1.82 -8.77
C LEU A 170 -3.12 1.04 -7.61
N GLU A 171 -3.35 1.48 -6.37
CA GLU A 171 -2.84 0.80 -5.18
C GLU A 171 -3.36 -0.61 -5.02
N LEU A 172 -4.67 -0.84 -5.21
CA LEU A 172 -5.26 -2.17 -5.08
C LEU A 172 -4.71 -3.14 -6.12
N TYR A 173 -4.55 -2.67 -7.36
CA TYR A 173 -3.96 -3.47 -8.43
C TYR A 173 -2.48 -3.76 -8.15
N PHE A 174 -1.70 -2.72 -7.82
CA PHE A 174 -0.28 -2.83 -7.52
C PHE A 174 -0.02 -3.78 -6.33
N LEU A 175 -0.77 -3.62 -5.24
CA LEU A 175 -0.67 -4.48 -4.06
C LEU A 175 -0.94 -5.94 -4.44
N SER A 176 -1.98 -6.19 -5.22
CA SER A 176 -2.32 -7.54 -5.66
C SER A 176 -1.21 -8.17 -6.50
N CYS A 177 -0.63 -7.42 -7.44
CA CYS A 177 0.52 -7.89 -8.24
C CYS A 177 1.79 -8.11 -7.40
N ALA A 178 1.99 -7.35 -6.33
CA ALA A 178 3.16 -7.48 -5.48
C ALA A 178 3.10 -8.74 -4.60
N VAL A 179 1.89 -9.14 -4.20
CA VAL A 179 1.63 -10.32 -3.36
C VAL A 179 1.66 -11.60 -4.17
N ILE A 180 1.03 -11.59 -5.35
CA ILE A 180 0.95 -12.74 -6.25
C ILE A 180 2.30 -12.99 -6.93
N ASP A 181 2.63 -14.27 -7.13
CA ASP A 181 3.63 -14.66 -8.11
C ASP A 181 2.92 -15.20 -9.33
N ILE A 182 3.02 -14.55 -10.50
CA ILE A 182 2.17 -14.87 -11.67
C ILE A 182 2.70 -16.12 -12.39
N ASP A 183 2.66 -17.26 -11.71
CA ASP A 183 3.10 -18.56 -12.20
C ASP A 183 1.91 -19.49 -12.47
N HIS A 184 0.74 -19.22 -11.86
CA HIS A 184 -0.49 -19.99 -12.06
C HIS A 184 -1.55 -19.24 -12.87
N PHE A 185 -2.27 -19.97 -13.73
CA PHE A 185 -3.42 -19.44 -14.50
C PHE A 185 -4.51 -18.78 -13.61
N MET A 186 -4.72 -19.28 -12.39
CA MET A 186 -5.76 -18.77 -11.49
C MET A 186 -5.45 -17.34 -11.02
N GLU A 187 -4.20 -17.12 -10.64
CA GLU A 187 -3.68 -15.81 -10.24
C GLU A 187 -3.74 -14.79 -11.39
N ARG A 188 -3.40 -15.23 -12.61
CA ARG A 188 -3.56 -14.39 -13.81
C ARG A 188 -5.02 -14.03 -14.07
N SER A 189 -5.93 -15.00 -13.93
CA SER A 189 -7.37 -14.76 -14.07
C SER A 189 -7.88 -13.78 -13.01
N TYR A 190 -7.41 -13.90 -11.76
CA TYR A 190 -7.73 -12.98 -10.68
C TYR A 190 -7.27 -11.55 -10.98
N LEU A 191 -6.00 -11.36 -11.38
CA LEU A 191 -5.46 -10.05 -11.72
C LEU A 191 -6.18 -9.42 -12.92
N ASN A 192 -6.50 -10.21 -13.94
CA ASN A 192 -7.29 -9.72 -15.07
C ASN A 192 -8.67 -9.24 -14.63
N ALA A 193 -9.40 -10.05 -13.84
CA ALA A 193 -10.71 -9.69 -13.32
C ALA A 193 -10.66 -8.46 -12.40
N LEU A 194 -9.63 -8.34 -11.56
CA LEU A 194 -9.42 -7.18 -10.69
C LEU A 194 -9.15 -5.91 -11.50
N GLY A 195 -8.25 -6.00 -12.47
CA GLY A 195 -7.93 -4.89 -13.35
C GLY A 195 -9.16 -4.44 -14.15
N ASP A 196 -9.99 -5.37 -14.62
CA ASP A 196 -11.22 -5.06 -15.35
C ASP A 196 -12.24 -4.36 -14.44
N ALA A 197 -12.41 -4.86 -13.21
CA ALA A 197 -13.31 -4.27 -12.24
C ALA A 197 -12.88 -2.85 -11.83
N LEU A 198 -11.59 -2.60 -11.69
CA LEU A 198 -11.01 -1.29 -11.38
C LEU A 198 -10.88 -0.37 -12.61
N LYS A 199 -11.18 -0.90 -13.81
CA LYS A 199 -10.94 -0.27 -15.12
C LYS A 199 -9.50 0.23 -15.28
N VAL A 200 -8.52 -0.55 -14.80
CA VAL A 200 -7.11 -0.28 -15.01
C VAL A 200 -6.75 -0.63 -16.47
N PRO A 201 -6.16 0.28 -17.26
CA PRO A 201 -5.80 0.01 -18.65
C PRO A 201 -4.78 -1.12 -18.78
N GLN A 202 -4.86 -1.89 -19.86
CA GLN A 202 -3.95 -3.01 -20.10
C GLN A 202 -2.47 -2.58 -20.12
N ASP A 203 -2.15 -1.41 -20.70
CA ASP A 203 -0.78 -0.89 -20.71
C ASP A 203 -0.24 -0.56 -19.32
N VAL A 204 -1.12 -0.14 -18.40
CA VAL A 204 -0.78 0.10 -17.00
C VAL A 204 -0.55 -1.23 -16.27
N ARG A 205 -1.43 -2.21 -16.50
CA ARG A 205 -1.31 -3.55 -15.91
C ARG A 205 0.01 -4.21 -16.27
N GLU A 206 0.31 -4.29 -17.57
CA GLU A 206 1.55 -4.88 -18.08
C GLU A 206 2.80 -4.15 -17.57
N GLY A 207 2.74 -2.82 -17.49
CA GLY A 207 3.82 -2.01 -16.95
C GLY A 207 4.15 -2.36 -15.49
N ILE A 208 3.13 -2.38 -14.63
CA ILE A 208 3.28 -2.73 -13.20
C ILE A 208 3.86 -4.14 -13.02
N GLU A 209 3.35 -5.10 -13.78
CA GLU A 209 3.81 -6.49 -13.72
C GLU A 209 5.27 -6.62 -14.13
N GLN A 210 5.66 -5.97 -15.23
CA GLN A 210 7.06 -5.97 -15.70
C GLN A 210 7.99 -5.32 -14.67
N ASP A 211 7.60 -4.21 -14.06
CA ASP A 211 8.40 -3.51 -13.06
C ASP A 211 8.61 -4.38 -11.81
N LEU A 212 7.54 -5.02 -11.32
CA LEU A 212 7.60 -5.93 -10.18
C LEU A 212 8.44 -7.17 -10.48
N GLN A 213 8.31 -7.75 -11.67
CA GLN A 213 9.15 -8.88 -12.10
C GLN A 213 10.64 -8.50 -12.16
N GLN A 214 10.97 -7.31 -12.68
CA GLN A 214 12.34 -6.82 -12.71
C GLN A 214 12.90 -6.63 -11.29
N GLN A 215 12.10 -6.08 -10.38
CA GLN A 215 12.48 -5.93 -8.97
C GLN A 215 12.69 -7.29 -8.29
N LYS A 216 11.77 -8.25 -8.46
CA LYS A 216 11.89 -9.62 -7.93
C LYS A 216 13.16 -10.32 -8.43
N ARG A 217 13.49 -10.17 -9.72
CA ARG A 217 14.73 -10.72 -10.31
C ARG A 217 15.98 -10.06 -9.76
N ALA A 218 15.98 -8.75 -9.55
CA ALA A 218 17.13 -8.04 -8.97
C ALA A 218 17.41 -8.46 -7.52
N LEU A 219 16.41 -8.99 -6.82
CA LEU A 219 16.49 -9.43 -5.42
C LEU A 219 16.85 -10.91 -5.26
N THR A 220 16.84 -11.69 -6.34
CA THR A 220 17.12 -13.12 -6.34
C THR A 220 18.49 -13.36 -7.01
N PRO A 221 19.57 -13.59 -6.23
CA PRO A 221 20.93 -13.74 -6.75
C PRO A 221 21.16 -15.05 -7.52
#